data_AF-A0A2G9U1X0-F1
#
_entry.id   AF-A0A2G9U1X0-F1
#
_cell.length_a   1.000
_cell.length_b   1.000
_cell.length_c   1.000
_cell.angle_alpha   90.00
_cell.angle_beta   90.00
_cell.angle_gamma   90.00
#
_symmetry.space_group_name_H-M   'P 1'
#
loop_
_entity.id
_entity.type
_entity.pdbx_description
1 polymer ?
#
loop_
_entity_poly.entity_id
_entity_poly.type
_entity_poly.pdbx_seq_one_letter_code
_entity_poly.pdbx_strand_id
1 'polypeptide(L)'
;MYRLATCQIEKNMATIRDATFCFLTNHTEFVAHKRKISTQFWSNKFCTDLFERRSFDEAKETLGENMTLFAVVRHPIDRFLSGYVDKCHNEIFYYKKDERCFGCRDDMRCFVEKLFKTLIGYCEFDKHKSDYILVNYHTGVNGTRRIADDFDKVYKQAQVPANLRSNIHKGTTKHSTVKNPFRKIAEERILSDDYVLRLLMQ
;
A
#
# COMPACT_ATOMS: atom_id res chain seq x y z
N MET A 1 11.52 7.15 -18.77
CA MET A 1 11.14 6.30 -17.63
C MET A 1 11.76 6.90 -16.38
N TYR A 2 10.97 7.15 -15.34
CA TYR A 2 11.50 7.72 -14.09
C TYR A 2 12.22 6.63 -13.30
N ARG A 3 13.35 6.96 -12.66
CA ARG A 3 14.05 6.04 -11.75
C ARG A 3 13.34 5.99 -10.40
N LEU A 4 12.09 5.52 -10.41
CA LEU A 4 11.17 5.53 -9.29
C LEU A 4 10.62 4.12 -9.08
N ALA A 5 10.72 3.60 -7.86
CA ALA A 5 10.17 2.31 -7.48
C ALA A 5 9.42 2.41 -6.15
N THR A 6 8.44 1.52 -5.97
CA THR A 6 7.76 1.38 -4.68
C THR A 6 7.46 -0.06 -4.35
N CYS A 7 7.53 -0.40 -3.06
CA CYS A 7 7.10 -1.72 -2.62
C CYS A 7 5.59 -1.86 -2.74
N GLN A 8 5.12 -2.87 -3.47
CA GLN A 8 3.70 -3.09 -3.74
C GLN A 8 2.98 -3.76 -2.55
N ILE A 9 2.89 -3.08 -1.40
CA ILE A 9 2.21 -3.63 -0.21
C ILE A 9 0.69 -3.40 -0.32
N GLU A 10 -0.08 -4.49 -0.27
CA GLU A 10 -1.54 -4.44 -0.22
C GLU A 10 -2.07 -3.72 1.02
N LYS A 11 -3.29 -3.19 0.92
CA LYS A 11 -3.96 -2.45 2.00
C LYS A 11 -3.17 -1.25 2.53
N ASN A 12 -2.23 -0.76 1.73
CA ASN A 12 -1.36 0.34 2.08
C ASN A 12 -1.30 1.39 0.96
N MET A 13 -2.48 1.83 0.51
CA MET A 13 -2.66 2.68 -0.67
C MET A 13 -2.19 2.06 -2.00
N ALA A 14 -2.17 0.72 -2.08
CA ALA A 14 -1.73 -0.03 -3.27
C ALA A 14 -2.41 0.43 -4.57
N THR A 15 -3.71 0.67 -4.55
CA THR A 15 -4.48 1.10 -5.72
C THR A 15 -4.08 2.50 -6.21
N ILE A 16 -3.81 3.44 -5.31
CA ILE A 16 -3.37 4.79 -5.68
C ILE A 16 -1.97 4.72 -6.29
N ARG A 17 -1.06 3.95 -5.67
CA ARG A 17 0.30 3.80 -6.20
C ARG A 17 0.30 3.16 -7.57
N ASP A 18 -0.42 2.06 -7.73
CA ASP A 18 -0.58 1.37 -9.00
C ASP A 18 -1.12 2.30 -10.12
N ALA A 19 -2.21 3.00 -9.84
CA ALA A 19 -2.78 3.97 -10.77
C ALA A 19 -1.82 5.12 -11.10
N THR A 20 -1.01 5.54 -10.12
CA THR A 20 0.00 6.59 -10.31
C THR A 20 1.13 6.11 -11.21
N PHE A 21 1.64 4.89 -11.01
CA PHE A 21 2.66 4.32 -11.88
C PHE A 21 2.14 4.07 -13.29
N CYS A 22 0.87 3.66 -13.43
CA CYS A 22 0.18 3.57 -14.71
C CYS A 22 0.11 4.95 -15.41
N PHE A 23 -0.30 6.00 -14.69
CA PHE A 23 -0.34 7.37 -15.20
C PHE A 23 1.04 7.90 -15.60
N LEU A 24 2.09 7.61 -14.82
CA LEU A 24 3.45 8.05 -15.12
C LEU A 24 4.08 7.30 -16.30
N THR A 25 3.73 6.02 -16.48
CA THR A 25 4.30 5.16 -17.52
C THR A 25 3.56 5.30 -18.85
N ASN A 26 2.23 5.45 -18.80
CA ASN A 26 1.38 5.51 -19.99
C ASN A 26 0.45 6.74 -19.97
N HIS A 27 1.05 7.92 -19.77
CA HIS A 27 0.34 9.18 -19.57
C HIS A 27 -0.66 9.50 -20.70
N THR A 28 -0.22 9.41 -21.95
CA THR A 28 -1.02 9.76 -23.13
C THR A 28 -2.29 8.93 -23.19
N GLU A 29 -2.19 7.60 -23.07
CA GLU A 29 -3.36 6.72 -23.10
C GLU A 29 -4.24 6.88 -21.87
N PHE A 30 -3.64 7.07 -20.69
CA PHE A 30 -4.38 7.29 -19.45
C PHE A 30 -5.28 8.52 -19.54
N VAL A 31 -4.76 9.62 -20.11
CA VAL A 31 -5.50 10.87 -20.32
C VAL A 31 -6.50 10.73 -21.48
N ALA A 32 -6.13 10.11 -22.60
CA ALA A 32 -7.02 9.90 -23.74
C ALA A 32 -8.29 9.12 -23.37
N HIS A 33 -8.14 8.11 -22.51
CA HIS A 33 -9.25 7.31 -21.97
C HIS A 33 -9.96 7.96 -20.77
N LYS A 34 -9.66 9.24 -20.48
CA LYS A 34 -10.27 10.03 -19.39
C LYS A 34 -10.19 9.34 -18.03
N ARG A 35 -9.13 8.57 -17.79
CA ARG A 35 -8.93 7.85 -16.53
C ARG A 35 -8.53 8.84 -15.43
N LYS A 36 -8.91 8.54 -14.20
CA LYS A 36 -8.51 9.30 -13.00
C LYS A 36 -7.92 8.33 -11.97
N ILE A 37 -6.84 8.74 -11.31
CA ILE A 37 -6.18 7.96 -10.25
C ILE A 37 -7.18 7.65 -9.13
N SER A 38 -8.00 8.63 -8.72
CA SER A 38 -8.97 8.48 -7.63
C SER A 38 -10.10 7.48 -7.91
N THR A 39 -10.33 7.12 -9.18
CA THR A 39 -11.40 6.21 -9.60
C THR A 39 -10.89 4.83 -10.04
N GLN A 40 -9.57 4.62 -10.02
CA GLN A 40 -9.00 3.29 -10.25
C GLN A 40 -9.25 2.38 -9.04
N PHE A 41 -9.45 1.11 -9.33
CA PHE A 41 -9.68 0.03 -8.39
C PHE A 41 -9.13 -1.27 -8.98
N TRP A 42 -8.97 -2.31 -8.14
CA TRP A 42 -8.42 -3.58 -8.60
C TRP A 42 -9.25 -4.23 -9.71
N SER A 43 -10.58 -4.04 -9.70
CA SER A 43 -11.50 -4.61 -10.69
C SER A 43 -11.58 -3.84 -12.01
N ASN A 44 -11.05 -2.62 -12.09
CA ASN A 44 -11.12 -1.77 -13.28
C ASN A 44 -9.76 -1.17 -13.65
N LYS A 45 -8.68 -1.87 -13.31
CA LYS A 45 -7.29 -1.49 -13.54
C LYS A 45 -7.05 -1.17 -15.03
N PHE A 46 -6.40 -0.05 -15.32
CA PHE A 46 -6.14 0.36 -16.71
C PHE A 46 -4.85 -0.22 -17.30
N CYS A 47 -3.76 -0.16 -16.53
CA CYS A 47 -2.50 -0.78 -16.92
C CYS A 47 -2.36 -2.12 -16.19
N THR A 48 -1.93 -3.14 -16.92
CA THR A 48 -1.56 -4.43 -16.35
C THR A 48 -0.12 -4.72 -16.74
N ASP A 49 0.71 -5.13 -15.78
CA ASP A 49 2.07 -5.67 -15.96
C ASP A 49 3.12 -4.76 -16.64
N LEU A 50 2.79 -3.53 -17.02
CA LEU A 50 3.72 -2.64 -17.74
C LEU A 50 4.93 -2.20 -16.90
N PHE A 51 4.74 -2.01 -15.59
CA PHE A 51 5.74 -1.43 -14.67
C PHE A 51 6.02 -2.30 -13.44
N GLU A 52 5.31 -3.42 -13.28
CA GLU A 52 5.47 -4.29 -12.12
C GLU A 52 6.71 -5.18 -12.29
N ARG A 53 7.44 -5.37 -11.20
CA ARG A 53 8.59 -6.27 -11.10
C ARG A 53 8.38 -7.19 -9.92
N ARG A 54 8.79 -8.45 -10.07
CA ARG A 54 8.51 -9.51 -9.09
C ARG A 54 9.52 -9.54 -7.96
N SER A 55 10.73 -9.03 -8.20
CA SER A 55 11.79 -8.95 -7.20
C SER A 55 12.43 -7.56 -7.13
N PHE A 56 13.16 -7.34 -6.03
CA PHE A 56 13.98 -6.14 -5.87
C PHE A 56 15.07 -6.08 -6.94
N ASP A 57 15.73 -7.20 -7.22
CA ASP A 57 16.78 -7.31 -8.24
C ASP A 57 16.26 -6.95 -9.64
N GLU A 58 15.10 -7.45 -10.06
CA GLU A 58 14.50 -7.09 -11.35
C GLU A 58 14.21 -5.58 -11.43
N ALA A 59 13.76 -4.97 -10.34
CA ALA A 59 13.54 -3.53 -10.27
C ALA A 59 14.86 -2.75 -10.35
N LYS A 60 15.89 -3.21 -9.65
CA LYS A 60 17.24 -2.62 -9.64
C LYS A 60 17.91 -2.73 -11.01
N GLU A 61 17.82 -3.86 -11.69
CA GLU A 61 18.31 -4.04 -13.06
C GLU A 61 17.60 -3.10 -14.04
N THR A 62 16.28 -2.94 -13.89
CA THR A 62 15.47 -2.07 -14.77
C THR A 62 15.78 -0.58 -14.55
N LEU A 63 15.95 -0.15 -13.29
CA LEU A 63 15.99 1.27 -12.92
C LEU A 63 17.40 1.80 -12.58
N GLY A 64 18.35 0.91 -12.36
CA GLY A 64 19.70 1.20 -11.87
C GLY A 64 19.77 1.39 -10.35
N GLU A 65 21.00 1.41 -9.82
CA GLU A 65 21.23 1.50 -8.37
C GLU A 65 20.74 2.82 -7.75
N ASN A 66 20.80 3.91 -8.50
CA ASN A 66 20.40 5.25 -8.03
C ASN A 66 18.87 5.48 -8.18
N MET A 67 18.05 4.44 -8.01
CA MET A 67 16.61 4.57 -8.04
C MET A 67 16.07 5.26 -6.78
N THR A 68 15.09 6.13 -6.94
CA THR A 68 14.29 6.64 -5.84
C THR A 68 13.31 5.55 -5.41
N LEU A 69 13.62 4.90 -4.29
CA LEU A 69 12.82 3.84 -3.73
C LEU A 69 12.00 4.37 -2.55
N PHE A 70 10.70 4.09 -2.53
CA PHE A 70 9.85 4.53 -1.42
C PHE A 70 8.82 3.47 -1.02
N ALA A 71 8.43 3.48 0.25
CA ALA A 71 7.37 2.63 0.78
C ALA A 71 6.38 3.49 1.57
N VAL A 72 5.09 3.20 1.42
CA VAL A 72 4.09 3.79 2.31
C VAL A 72 4.13 3.00 3.61
N VAL A 73 4.12 3.67 4.76
CA VAL A 73 4.01 3.05 6.08
C VAL A 73 2.78 3.60 6.81
N ARG A 74 2.22 2.82 7.73
CA ARG A 74 0.99 3.13 8.45
C ARG A 74 1.22 2.92 9.93
N HIS A 75 0.42 3.58 10.76
CA HIS A 75 0.36 3.26 12.18
C HIS A 75 0.12 1.74 12.34
N PRO A 76 0.91 1.03 13.18
CA PRO A 76 0.85 -0.44 13.23
C PRO A 76 -0.55 -1.00 13.51
N ILE A 77 -1.30 -0.38 14.43
CA ILE A 77 -2.69 -0.76 14.73
C ILE A 77 -3.57 -0.60 13.49
N ASP A 78 -3.50 0.53 12.78
CA ASP A 78 -4.30 0.74 11.57
C ASP A 78 -3.93 -0.23 10.44
N ARG A 79 -2.64 -0.55 10.32
CA ARG A 79 -2.11 -1.52 9.36
C ARG A 79 -2.62 -2.93 9.66
N PHE A 80 -2.60 -3.32 10.94
CA PHE A 80 -3.14 -4.60 11.40
C PHE A 80 -4.64 -4.66 11.14
N LEU A 81 -5.41 -3.68 11.61
CA LEU A 81 -6.86 -3.62 11.44
C LEU A 81 -7.26 -3.70 9.96
N SER A 82 -6.57 -2.95 9.10
CA SER A 82 -6.86 -3.01 7.67
C SER A 82 -6.45 -4.34 7.02
N GLY A 83 -5.45 -5.03 7.54
CA GLY A 83 -5.07 -6.36 7.05
C GLY A 83 -6.02 -7.44 7.54
N TYR A 84 -6.28 -7.47 8.85
CA TYR A 84 -7.10 -8.47 9.52
C TYR A 84 -8.54 -8.45 9.00
N VAL A 85 -9.18 -7.28 8.94
CA VAL A 85 -10.54 -7.16 8.40
C VAL A 85 -10.61 -7.60 6.94
N ASP A 86 -9.58 -7.29 6.16
CA ASP A 86 -9.59 -7.65 4.74
C ASP A 86 -9.39 -9.15 4.54
N LYS A 87 -8.28 -9.68 5.06
CA LYS A 87 -7.84 -11.06 4.86
C LYS A 87 -8.68 -12.09 5.61
N CYS A 88 -9.27 -11.71 6.75
CA CYS A 88 -10.03 -12.64 7.58
C CYS A 88 -11.55 -12.51 7.39
N HIS A 89 -12.05 -11.33 6.98
CA HIS A 89 -13.50 -11.07 6.90
C HIS A 89 -14.02 -10.63 5.52
N ASN A 90 -13.26 -9.86 4.74
CA ASN A 90 -13.74 -9.44 3.40
C ASN A 90 -13.49 -10.50 2.33
N GLU A 91 -12.42 -11.29 2.47
CA GLU A 91 -12.02 -12.28 1.47
C GLU A 91 -12.78 -13.61 1.54
N ILE A 92 -13.88 -13.67 2.30
CA ILE A 92 -14.71 -14.87 2.48
C ILE A 92 -15.25 -15.46 1.17
N PHE A 93 -15.33 -14.64 0.11
CA PHE A 93 -15.81 -15.08 -1.20
C PHE A 93 -14.68 -15.54 -2.14
N TYR A 94 -13.42 -15.27 -1.79
CA TYR A 94 -12.27 -15.53 -2.68
C TYR A 94 -11.42 -16.73 -2.23
N TYR A 95 -11.40 -17.04 -0.93
CA TYR A 95 -10.56 -18.10 -0.37
C TYR A 95 -11.34 -19.04 0.54
N LYS A 96 -10.89 -20.30 0.64
CA LYS A 96 -11.44 -21.24 1.61
C LYS A 96 -11.09 -20.83 3.04
N LYS A 97 -11.85 -21.32 4.01
CA LYS A 97 -11.72 -20.96 5.45
C LYS A 97 -10.33 -21.27 6.04
N ASP A 98 -9.66 -22.29 5.51
CA ASP A 98 -8.33 -22.74 5.90
C ASP A 98 -7.19 -21.98 5.20
N GLU A 99 -7.46 -21.33 4.06
CA GLU A 99 -6.50 -20.52 3.31
C GLU A 99 -6.55 -19.04 3.72
N ARG A 100 -7.76 -18.52 3.99
CA ARG A 100 -7.98 -17.12 4.39
C ARG A 100 -7.23 -16.75 5.66
N CYS A 101 -7.09 -15.45 5.92
CA CYS A 101 -6.47 -14.95 7.16
C CYS A 101 -5.05 -15.51 7.37
N PHE A 102 -4.30 -15.74 6.29
CA PHE A 102 -3.02 -16.46 6.30
C PHE A 102 -3.09 -17.84 6.98
N GLY A 103 -4.24 -18.52 6.90
CA GLY A 103 -4.51 -19.80 7.58
C GLY A 103 -4.69 -19.70 9.09
N CYS A 104 -4.88 -18.50 9.65
CA CYS A 104 -5.06 -18.30 11.10
C CYS A 104 -6.51 -18.48 11.59
N ARG A 105 -7.48 -18.69 10.69
CA ARG A 105 -8.90 -18.94 11.05
C ARG A 105 -9.50 -17.91 12.04
N ASP A 106 -9.02 -16.66 12.01
CA ASP A 106 -9.41 -15.51 12.86
C ASP A 106 -8.64 -15.38 14.20
N ASP A 107 -7.56 -16.14 14.41
CA ASP A 107 -6.65 -15.95 15.54
C ASP A 107 -5.75 -14.71 15.32
N MET A 108 -5.87 -13.71 16.20
CA MET A 108 -5.16 -12.44 16.07
C MET A 108 -3.66 -12.56 16.32
N ARG A 109 -3.22 -13.46 17.19
CA ARG A 109 -1.80 -13.67 17.54
C ARG A 109 -1.06 -14.29 16.36
N CYS A 110 -1.61 -15.37 15.82
CA CYS A 110 -1.18 -15.99 14.56
C CYS A 110 -1.17 -14.96 13.43
N PHE A 111 -2.24 -14.17 13.29
CA PHE A 111 -2.34 -13.21 12.20
C PHE A 111 -1.30 -12.09 12.30
N VAL A 112 -1.06 -11.50 13.48
CA VAL A 112 -0.05 -10.43 13.64
C VAL A 112 1.35 -10.95 13.32
N GLU A 113 1.70 -12.15 13.75
CA GLU A 113 3.00 -12.76 13.48
C GLU A 113 3.20 -13.05 12.00
N LYS A 114 2.20 -13.64 11.34
CA LYS A 114 2.27 -13.90 9.90
C LYS A 114 2.30 -12.59 9.12
N LEU A 115 1.48 -11.61 9.50
CA LEU A 115 1.48 -10.30 8.87
C LEU A 115 2.85 -9.63 8.97
N PHE A 116 3.50 -9.66 10.14
CA PHE A 116 4.83 -9.09 10.33
C PHE A 116 5.88 -9.79 9.46
N LYS A 117 5.91 -11.14 9.49
CA LYS A 117 6.81 -11.95 8.66
C LYS A 117 6.61 -11.67 7.16
N THR A 118 5.36 -11.57 6.72
CA THR A 118 5.03 -11.20 5.34
C THR A 118 5.55 -9.79 5.03
N LEU A 119 5.24 -8.80 5.86
CA LEU A 119 5.62 -7.41 5.59
C LEU A 119 7.13 -7.19 5.55
N ILE A 120 7.89 -7.84 6.43
CA ILE A 120 9.34 -7.65 6.49
C ILE A 120 10.08 -8.32 5.31
N GLY A 121 9.58 -9.46 4.83
CA GLY A 121 10.15 -10.14 3.66
C GLY A 121 9.72 -9.55 2.31
N TYR A 122 8.59 -8.83 2.26
CA TYR A 122 8.13 -8.21 1.04
C TYR A 122 9.10 -7.13 0.56
N CYS A 123 9.43 -7.19 -0.73
CA CYS A 123 10.37 -6.27 -1.38
C CYS A 123 11.74 -6.20 -0.68
N GLU A 124 12.13 -7.26 0.05
CA GLU A 124 13.40 -7.34 0.78
C GLU A 124 13.58 -6.17 1.76
N PHE A 125 12.48 -5.77 2.40
CA PHE A 125 12.47 -4.63 3.32
C PHE A 125 13.38 -4.86 4.54
N ASP A 126 13.56 -6.11 4.99
CA ASP A 126 14.55 -6.49 6.01
C ASP A 126 15.99 -6.12 5.62
N LYS A 127 16.33 -6.28 4.34
CA LYS A 127 17.69 -6.04 3.83
C LYS A 127 17.91 -4.59 3.39
N HIS A 128 16.88 -3.97 2.82
CA HIS A 128 16.99 -2.68 2.14
C HIS A 128 16.25 -1.54 2.85
N LYS A 129 15.85 -1.70 4.12
CA LYS A 129 15.07 -0.70 4.88
C LYS A 129 15.63 0.72 4.79
N SER A 130 16.95 0.88 4.86
CA SER A 130 17.63 2.18 4.79
C SER A 130 17.52 2.86 3.43
N ASP A 131 17.26 2.10 2.38
CA ASP A 131 17.22 2.58 1.00
C ASP A 131 15.83 3.15 0.67
N TYR A 132 14.81 2.82 1.48
CA TYR A 132 13.45 3.29 1.31
C TYR A 132 13.23 4.67 1.93
N ILE A 133 12.68 5.58 1.13
CA ILE A 133 11.97 6.76 1.64
C ILE A 133 10.63 6.30 2.22
N LEU A 134 10.43 6.50 3.52
CA LEU A 134 9.19 6.12 4.21
C LEU A 134 8.15 7.25 4.11
N VAL A 135 7.08 6.99 3.37
CA VAL A 135 5.92 7.89 3.25
C VAL A 135 4.88 7.50 4.30
N ASN A 136 4.67 8.34 5.30
CA ASN A 136 3.70 8.07 6.35
C ASN A 136 2.26 8.26 5.85
N TYR A 137 1.42 7.26 6.14
CA TYR A 137 -0.02 7.39 5.96
C TYR A 137 -0.60 8.29 7.05
N HIS A 138 -1.35 9.29 6.62
CA HIS A 138 -1.98 10.26 7.51
C HIS A 138 -3.50 10.04 7.56
N THR A 139 -4.05 10.08 8.76
CA THR A 139 -5.50 10.06 9.02
C THR A 139 -6.00 11.45 9.41
N GLY A 140 -7.32 11.60 9.54
CA GLY A 140 -7.97 12.86 9.95
C GLY A 140 -8.26 13.84 8.80
N VAL A 141 -8.77 15.01 9.15
CA VAL A 141 -9.30 16.03 8.21
C VAL A 141 -8.28 16.43 7.14
N ASN A 142 -7.00 16.51 7.50
CA ASN A 142 -5.92 16.90 6.59
C ASN A 142 -5.08 15.71 6.08
N GLY A 143 -5.49 14.46 6.39
CA GLY A 143 -4.69 13.27 6.09
C GLY A 143 -4.37 13.13 4.60
N THR A 144 -5.40 13.28 3.74
CA THR A 144 -5.24 13.22 2.28
C THR A 144 -4.25 14.26 1.75
N ARG A 145 -4.32 15.50 2.24
CA ARG A 145 -3.41 16.57 1.82
C ARG A 145 -1.98 16.29 2.27
N ARG A 146 -1.78 15.89 3.53
CA ARG A 146 -0.45 15.60 4.07
C ARG A 146 0.25 14.47 3.34
N ILE A 147 -0.47 13.38 3.04
CA ILE A 147 0.16 12.29 2.29
C ILE A 147 0.41 12.67 0.83
N ALA A 148 -0.46 13.48 0.22
CA ALA A 148 -0.22 14.03 -1.10
C ALA A 148 1.07 14.88 -1.13
N ASP A 149 1.28 15.74 -0.14
CA ASP A 149 2.50 16.55 -0.01
C ASP A 149 3.75 15.66 0.19
N ASP A 150 3.66 14.57 0.94
CA ASP A 150 4.77 13.62 1.13
C ASP A 150 5.09 12.83 -0.15
N PHE A 151 4.07 12.41 -0.91
CA PHE A 151 4.28 11.83 -2.24
C PHE A 151 4.93 12.82 -3.20
N ASP A 152 4.52 14.09 -3.17
CA ASP A 152 5.08 15.12 -4.06
C ASP A 152 6.59 15.29 -3.86
N LYS A 153 7.06 15.24 -2.60
CA LYS A 153 8.49 15.27 -2.26
C LYS A 153 9.24 14.11 -2.94
N VAL A 154 8.72 12.89 -2.85
CA VAL A 154 9.31 11.70 -3.48
C VAL A 154 9.34 11.84 -5.00
N TYR A 155 8.23 12.25 -5.61
CA TYR A 155 8.16 12.42 -7.07
C TYR A 155 9.07 13.54 -7.57
N LYS A 156 9.20 14.62 -6.80
CA LYS A 156 10.15 15.69 -7.10
C LYS A 156 11.60 15.18 -7.04
N GLN A 157 11.94 14.37 -6.03
CA GLN A 157 13.27 13.75 -5.91
C GLN A 157 13.55 12.79 -7.09
N ALA A 158 12.56 12.04 -7.53
CA ALA A 158 12.63 11.19 -8.72
C ALA A 158 12.55 11.97 -10.06
N GLN A 159 12.63 13.30 -10.01
CA GLN A 159 12.63 14.20 -11.17
C GLN A 159 11.36 14.10 -12.04
N VAL A 160 10.22 13.77 -11.42
CA VAL A 160 8.92 13.78 -12.12
C VAL A 160 8.50 15.24 -12.40
N PRO A 161 8.18 15.59 -13.67
CA PRO A 161 7.76 16.94 -14.07
C PRO A 161 6.58 17.49 -13.27
N ALA A 162 6.61 18.81 -13.00
CA ALA A 162 5.59 19.48 -12.19
C ALA A 162 4.17 19.37 -12.76
N ASN A 163 4.02 19.38 -14.09
CA ASN A 163 2.74 19.22 -14.78
C ASN A 163 2.13 17.81 -14.59
N LEU A 164 2.95 16.79 -14.40
CA LEU A 164 2.46 15.45 -14.09
C LEU A 164 2.10 15.33 -12.61
N ARG A 165 2.96 15.85 -11.71
CA ARG A 165 2.72 15.82 -10.27
C ARG A 165 1.41 16.51 -9.87
N SER A 166 1.10 17.67 -10.45
CA SER A 166 -0.14 18.41 -10.18
C SER A 166 -1.43 17.64 -10.52
N ASN A 167 -1.35 16.60 -11.35
CA ASN A 167 -2.48 15.74 -11.70
C ASN A 167 -2.62 14.52 -10.78
N ILE A 168 -1.59 14.14 -10.04
CA ILE A 168 -1.61 12.97 -9.13
C ILE A 168 -2.47 13.25 -7.89
N HIS A 169 -2.48 14.49 -7.40
CA HIS A 169 -3.14 14.87 -6.13
C HIS A 169 -4.67 15.03 -6.19
N LYS A 170 -5.32 14.63 -7.29
CA LYS A 170 -6.76 14.87 -7.50
C LYS A 170 -7.60 13.68 -6.99
N GLY A 171 -8.11 13.80 -5.77
CA GLY A 171 -9.17 12.96 -5.21
C GLY A 171 -8.73 11.87 -4.24
N THR A 172 -9.70 11.14 -3.68
CA THR A 172 -9.51 10.02 -2.75
C THR A 172 -10.12 8.74 -3.30
N THR A 173 -9.51 7.58 -3.02
CA THR A 173 -10.10 6.27 -3.34
C THR A 173 -10.97 5.74 -2.20
N LYS A 174 -11.88 4.82 -2.54
CA LYS A 174 -12.72 4.09 -1.57
C LYS A 174 -11.86 3.15 -0.72
N HIS A 175 -12.01 3.22 0.60
CA HIS A 175 -11.34 2.30 1.54
C HIS A 175 -12.28 1.15 1.95
N SER A 176 -11.95 -0.10 1.62
CA SER A 176 -12.89 -1.24 1.81
C SER A 176 -13.07 -1.70 3.26
N THR A 177 -12.21 -1.29 4.20
CA THR A 177 -12.25 -1.76 5.60
C THR A 177 -12.69 -0.70 6.62
N VAL A 178 -12.72 0.59 6.27
CA VAL A 178 -12.98 1.67 7.25
C VAL A 178 -14.41 1.64 7.78
N LYS A 179 -15.38 1.31 6.92
CA LYS A 179 -16.80 1.23 7.29
C LYS A 179 -17.25 -0.18 7.70
N ASN A 180 -16.32 -1.13 7.80
CA ASN A 180 -16.67 -2.50 8.15
C ASN A 180 -16.88 -2.60 9.67
N PRO A 181 -18.04 -3.09 10.16
CA PRO A 181 -18.32 -3.17 11.61
C PRO A 181 -17.32 -4.06 12.37
N PHE A 182 -16.73 -5.06 11.71
CA PHE A 182 -15.68 -5.91 12.32
C PHE A 182 -14.41 -5.12 12.67
N ARG A 183 -14.20 -3.93 12.09
CA ARG A 183 -13.05 -3.09 12.44
C ARG A 183 -13.07 -2.68 13.91
N LYS A 184 -14.23 -2.23 14.41
CA LYS A 184 -14.38 -1.80 15.81
C LYS A 184 -14.21 -2.98 16.77
N ILE A 185 -14.81 -4.12 16.43
CA ILE A 185 -14.66 -5.36 17.21
C ILE A 185 -13.18 -5.79 17.25
N ALA A 186 -12.48 -5.71 16.12
CA ALA A 186 -11.06 -6.06 16.09
C ALA A 186 -10.20 -5.07 16.90
N GLU A 187 -10.55 -3.79 16.89
CA GLU A 187 -9.86 -2.76 17.67
C GLU A 187 -10.01 -3.01 19.18
N GLU A 188 -11.23 -3.27 19.64
CA GLU A 188 -11.51 -3.64 21.04
C GLU A 188 -10.73 -4.90 21.46
N ARG A 189 -10.66 -5.92 20.59
CA ARG A 189 -9.89 -7.14 20.84
C ARG A 189 -8.39 -6.88 20.98
N ILE A 190 -7.80 -6.03 20.12
CA ILE A 190 -6.37 -5.66 20.21
C ILE A 190 -6.09 -4.99 21.55
N LEU A 191 -6.93 -4.04 21.97
CA LEU A 191 -6.75 -3.31 23.22
C LEU A 191 -6.89 -4.21 24.46
N SER A 192 -7.57 -5.35 24.33
CA SER A 192 -7.72 -6.35 25.40
C SER A 192 -6.66 -7.46 25.41
N ASP A 193 -5.80 -7.54 24.37
CA ASP A 193 -4.77 -8.57 24.25
C ASP A 193 -3.37 -7.95 24.32
N ASP A 194 -2.77 -7.94 25.51
CA ASP A 194 -1.44 -7.37 25.79
C ASP A 194 -0.33 -7.95 24.92
N TYR A 195 -0.46 -9.19 24.43
CA TYR A 195 0.54 -9.77 23.54
C TYR A 195 0.48 -9.12 22.16
N VAL A 196 -0.73 -9.05 21.59
CA VAL A 196 -0.96 -8.45 20.27
C VAL A 196 -0.61 -6.97 20.30
N LEU A 197 -1.06 -6.23 21.33
CA LEU A 197 -0.78 -4.81 21.47
C LEU A 197 0.72 -4.54 21.57
N ARG A 198 1.45 -5.30 22.41
CA ARG A 198 2.92 -5.16 22.52
C ARG A 198 3.62 -5.45 21.21
N LEU A 199 3.22 -6.49 20.47
CA LEU A 199 3.86 -6.83 19.21
C LEU A 199 3.62 -5.77 18.12
N LEU A 200 2.45 -5.10 18.14
CA LEU A 200 2.14 -4.02 17.21
C LEU A 200 2.91 -2.73 17.52
N MET A 201 3.31 -2.49 18.76
CA MET A 201 3.94 -1.23 19.18
C MET A 201 5.47 -1.28 19.22
N GLN A 202 6.09 -2.33 18.66
CA GLN A 202 7.55 -2.48 18.52
C GLN A 202 8.14 -1.73 17.32
#